data_AF-A0A8B8D1W3-F1
#
_entry.id   AF-A0A8B8D1W3-F1
#
_cell.length_a   1.000
_cell.length_b   1.000
_cell.length_c   1.000
_cell.angle_alpha   90.00
_cell.angle_beta   90.00
_cell.angle_gamma   90.00
#
_symmetry.space_group_name_H-M   'P 1'
#
loop_
_entity.id
_entity.type
_entity.pdbx_description
1 polymer ?
#
loop_
_entity_poly.entity_id
_entity_poly.type
_entity_poly.pdbx_seq_one_letter_code
_entity_poly.pdbx_strand_id
1 'polypeptide(L)'
;MLSTYFRDRRTAENERMTIGICTYFRDRRTAENERMTIGICTYFRDRRTAENERMTIGICTYFRDRRTAENERMTIGICTYFRDRRTAENERMTIGICTYFRDRRTAENERMTIGICTYFRDRRTAENERMAIGICTYFRDRRSADE
;
A
#
# COMPACT_ATOMS: atom_id res chain seq x y z
N MET A 1 -7.37 21.36 -1.85
CA MET A 1 -6.44 21.85 -0.82
C MET A 1 -5.04 21.40 -1.21
N LEU A 2 -4.14 22.35 -1.50
CA LEU A 2 -2.73 22.08 -1.69
C LEU A 2 -2.09 22.11 -0.30
N SER A 3 -1.72 20.96 0.26
CA SER A 3 -1.03 20.91 1.55
C SER A 3 0.43 20.60 1.31
N THR A 4 1.33 21.55 1.53
CA THR A 4 2.76 21.33 1.34
C THR A 4 3.30 20.30 2.34
N TYR A 5 2.72 20.24 3.54
CA TYR A 5 3.10 19.29 4.57
C TYR A 5 1.90 18.88 5.42
N PHE A 6 1.52 17.61 5.35
CA PHE A 6 0.52 16.99 6.21
C PHE A 6 1.22 16.08 7.21
N ARG A 7 0.97 16.29 8.50
CA ARG A 7 1.44 15.38 9.54
C ARG A 7 0.44 15.25 10.66
N ASP A 8 0.15 14.02 11.02
CA ASP A 8 -0.90 13.72 11.98
C ASP A 8 -0.60 12.45 12.78
N ARG A 9 -1.36 12.28 13.86
CA ARG A 9 -1.52 11.03 14.60
C ARG A 9 -2.92 10.99 15.19
N ARG A 10 -3.66 9.92 14.93
CA ARG A 10 -5.04 9.79 15.42
C ARG A 10 -5.38 8.38 15.86
N THR A 11 -6.38 8.32 16.74
CA THR A 11 -7.11 7.10 17.08
C THR A 11 -8.59 7.44 16.99
N ALA A 12 -9.36 6.69 16.20
CA ALA A 12 -10.79 6.88 16.07
C ALA A 12 -11.45 5.58 15.60
N GLU A 13 -12.72 5.35 15.92
CA GLU A 13 -13.44 4.15 15.45
C GLU A 13 -13.51 4.12 13.91
N ASN A 14 -13.87 5.26 13.31
CA ASN A 14 -14.04 5.40 11.86
C ASN A 14 -13.26 6.61 11.35
N GLU A 15 -12.38 6.40 10.37
CA GLU A 15 -11.62 7.45 9.73
C GLU A 15 -11.83 7.51 8.21
N ARG A 16 -12.05 8.72 7.72
CA ARG A 16 -12.04 9.02 6.29
C ARG A 16 -11.18 10.24 6.02
N MET A 17 -10.22 10.10 5.11
CA MET A 17 -9.38 11.20 4.66
C MET A 17 -9.32 11.28 3.14
N THR A 18 -9.39 12.51 2.63
CA THR A 18 -9.16 12.80 1.21
C THR A 18 -8.20 13.96 1.07
N ILE A 19 -7.12 13.74 0.34
CA ILE A 19 -6.10 14.75 0.05
C ILE A 19 -5.98 14.88 -1.47
N GLY A 20 -6.11 16.10 -1.98
CA GLY A 20 -5.93 16.38 -3.41
C GLY A 20 -4.45 16.28 -3.79
N ILE A 21 -3.65 17.21 -3.27
CA ILE A 21 -2.21 17.29 -3.56
C ILE A 21 -1.45 17.49 -2.26
N CYS A 22 -0.45 16.64 -2.01
CA CYS A 22 0.54 16.81 -0.94
C CYS A 22 1.98 16.78 -1.45
N THR A 23 2.85 17.63 -0.91
CA THR A 23 4.29 17.40 -1.12
C THR A 23 4.79 16.36 -0.13
N TYR A 24 4.44 16.50 1.15
CA TYR A 24 4.80 15.56 2.20
C TYR A 24 3.57 15.14 2.98
N PHE A 25 3.35 13.84 3.08
CA PHE A 25 2.36 13.23 3.94
C PHE A 25 3.05 12.33 4.94
N ARG A 26 2.78 12.55 6.23
CA ARG A 26 3.30 11.71 7.29
C ARG A 26 2.27 11.45 8.39
N ASP A 27 1.76 10.23 8.46
CA ASP A 27 0.72 9.91 9.44
C ASP A 27 1.05 8.67 10.28
N ARG A 28 0.31 8.52 11.38
CA ARG A 28 0.15 7.28 12.13
C ARG A 28 -1.28 7.17 12.65
N ARG A 29 -1.98 6.10 12.32
CA ARG A 29 -3.38 5.93 12.72
C ARG A 29 -3.67 4.58 13.33
N THR A 30 -4.69 4.59 14.18
CA THR A 30 -5.38 3.40 14.64
C THR A 30 -6.87 3.62 14.50
N ALA A 31 -7.55 2.75 13.77
CA ALA A 31 -9.01 2.82 13.62
C ALA A 31 -9.63 1.43 13.47
N GLU A 32 -10.93 1.26 13.67
CA GLU A 32 -11.57 0.00 13.25
C GLU A 32 -11.72 0.03 11.72
N ASN A 33 -12.18 1.15 11.18
CA ASN A 33 -12.38 1.34 9.75
C ASN A 33 -11.63 2.58 9.25
N GLU A 34 -10.71 2.39 8.30
CA GLU A 34 -9.98 3.47 7.67
C GLU A 34 -10.20 3.53 6.15
N ARG A 35 -10.50 4.72 5.64
CA ARG A 35 -10.52 5.03 4.20
C ARG A 35 -9.67 6.25 3.88
N MET A 36 -8.64 6.05 3.08
CA MET A 36 -7.77 7.12 2.60
C MET A 36 -7.80 7.23 1.07
N THR A 37 -7.94 8.45 0.57
CA THR A 37 -7.76 8.77 -0.84
C THR A 37 -6.78 9.92 -1.01
N ILE A 38 -5.76 9.73 -1.84
CA ILE A 38 -4.77 10.75 -2.19
C ILE A 38 -4.70 10.90 -3.70
N GLY A 39 -4.87 12.11 -4.22
CA GLY A 39 -4.69 12.39 -5.64
C GLY A 39 -3.23 12.30 -6.05
N ILE A 40 -2.43 13.25 -5.57
CA ILE A 40 -1.00 13.35 -5.88
C ILE A 40 -0.22 13.52 -4.58
N CYS A 41 0.83 12.72 -4.39
CA CYS A 41 1.81 13.00 -3.34
C CYS A 41 3.26 12.84 -3.80
N THR A 42 4.15 13.74 -3.39
CA THR A 42 5.58 13.53 -3.66
C THR A 42 6.16 12.50 -2.67
N TYR A 43 5.91 12.70 -1.38
CA TYR A 43 6.41 11.83 -0.32
C TYR A 43 5.26 11.38 0.58
N PHE A 44 4.90 10.11 0.47
CA PHE A 44 3.94 9.47 1.34
C PHE A 44 4.65 8.57 2.35
N ARG A 45 4.42 8.83 3.64
CA ARG A 45 4.88 7.96 4.72
C ARG A 45 3.80 7.72 5.75
N ASP A 46 3.42 6.47 5.94
CA ASP A 46 2.35 6.17 6.90
C ASP A 46 2.66 4.93 7.75
N ARG A 47 1.88 4.79 8.83
CA ARG A 47 1.78 3.61 9.67
C ARG A 47 0.37 3.46 10.16
N ARG A 48 -0.30 2.38 9.82
CA ARG A 48 -1.71 2.21 10.14
C ARG A 48 -1.98 0.86 10.78
N THR A 49 -2.95 0.87 11.68
CA THR A 49 -3.52 -0.33 12.27
C THR A 49 -5.03 -0.19 12.18
N ALA A 50 -5.69 -1.08 11.44
CA ALA A 50 -7.14 -1.07 11.40
C ALA A 50 -7.74 -2.42 11.07
N GLU A 51 -8.93 -2.77 11.58
CA GLU A 51 -9.59 -4.01 11.16
C GLU A 51 -9.84 -4.00 9.64
N ASN A 52 -10.35 -2.88 9.14
CA ASN A 52 -10.68 -2.68 7.73
C ASN A 52 -10.00 -1.45 7.17
N GLU A 53 -9.08 -1.65 6.22
CA GLU A 53 -8.33 -0.57 5.59
C GLU A 53 -8.59 -0.50 4.08
N ARG A 54 -8.90 0.70 3.57
CA ARG A 54 -8.92 1.00 2.14
C ARG A 54 -8.08 2.22 1.82
N MET A 55 -7.11 2.05 0.94
CA MET A 55 -6.27 3.12 0.42
C MET A 55 -6.36 3.21 -1.10
N THR A 56 -6.50 4.44 -1.59
CA THR A 56 -6.37 4.75 -3.03
C THR A 56 -5.41 5.92 -3.22
N ILE A 57 -4.41 5.74 -4.08
CA ILE A 57 -3.46 6.78 -4.45
C ILE A 57 -3.42 6.91 -5.97
N GLY A 58 -3.62 8.13 -6.49
CA GLY A 58 -3.49 8.40 -7.92
C GLY A 58 -2.02 8.32 -8.35
N ILE A 59 -1.23 9.28 -7.89
CA ILE A 59 0.20 9.43 -8.24
C ILE A 59 1.02 9.60 -6.97
N CYS A 60 2.10 8.82 -6.85
CA CYS A 60 3.08 8.98 -5.78
C CYS A 60 4.51 8.90 -6.30
N THR A 61 5.39 9.82 -5.91
CA THR A 61 6.83 9.66 -6.23
C THR A 61 7.48 8.67 -5.27
N TYR A 62 7.30 8.87 -3.96
CA TYR A 62 7.86 8.02 -2.92
C TYR A 62 6.78 7.56 -1.96
N PHE A 63 6.40 6.29 -2.08
CA PHE A 63 5.47 5.64 -1.18
C PHE A 63 6.21 4.77 -0.18
N ARG A 64 6.00 5.03 1.12
CA ARG A 64 6.51 4.18 2.19
C ARG A 64 5.47 3.94 3.27
N ASP A 65 5.01 2.71 3.41
CA ASP A 65 3.98 2.40 4.40
C ASP A 65 4.33 1.18 5.26
N ARG A 66 3.59 1.05 6.35
CA ARG A 66 3.52 -0.13 7.22
C ARG A 66 2.11 -0.30 7.75
N ARG A 67 1.53 -1.46 7.53
CA ARG A 67 0.14 -1.70 7.87
C ARG A 67 -0.08 -3.00 8.58
N THR A 68 -1.07 -2.99 9.45
CA THR A 68 -1.62 -4.18 10.08
C THR A 68 -3.13 -4.06 10.00
N ALA A 69 -3.79 -5.03 9.36
CA ALA A 69 -5.24 -5.05 9.26
C ALA A 69 -5.81 -6.45 9.21
N GLU A 70 -7.10 -6.66 9.46
CA GLU A 70 -7.71 -7.95 9.09
C GLU A 70 -7.94 -7.96 7.58
N ASN A 71 -8.52 -6.87 7.07
CA ASN A 71 -8.88 -6.70 5.68
C ASN A 71 -8.24 -5.46 5.08
N GLU A 72 -7.34 -5.66 4.11
CA GLU A 72 -6.61 -4.58 3.46
C GLU A 72 -6.92 -4.50 1.96
N ARG A 73 -7.26 -3.30 1.48
CA ARG A 73 -7.34 -3.01 0.04
C ARG A 73 -6.52 -1.78 -0.32
N MET A 74 -5.57 -1.96 -1.22
CA MET A 74 -4.78 -0.87 -1.78
C MET A 74 -4.91 -0.80 -3.29
N THR A 75 -5.07 0.43 -3.79
CA THR A 75 -4.98 0.74 -5.21
C THR A 75 -4.04 1.91 -5.43
N ILE A 76 -3.06 1.75 -6.31
CA ILE A 76 -2.15 2.81 -6.72
C ILE A 76 -2.15 2.93 -8.24
N GLY A 77 -2.39 4.13 -8.77
CA GLY A 77 -2.29 4.38 -10.20
C GLY A 77 -0.84 4.32 -10.67
N ILE A 78 -0.05 5.30 -10.24
CA ILE A 78 1.36 5.46 -10.63
C ILE A 78 2.23 5.66 -9.40
N CYS A 79 3.31 4.89 -9.31
CA CYS A 79 4.32 5.06 -8.27
C CYS A 79 5.74 5.02 -8.85
N THR A 80 6.63 5.95 -8.47
CA THR A 80 8.05 5.82 -8.84
C THR A 80 8.75 4.85 -7.91
N TYR A 81 8.62 5.05 -6.59
CA TYR A 81 9.23 4.20 -5.56
C TYR A 81 8.17 3.73 -4.58
N PHE A 82 7.80 2.46 -4.69
CA PHE A 82 6.90 1.79 -3.77
C PHE A 82 7.69 0.94 -2.78
N ARG A 83 7.51 1.21 -1.49
CA ARG A 83 8.03 0.38 -0.42
C ARG A 83 7.00 0.14 0.67
N ASP A 84 6.63 -1.11 0.88
CA ASP A 84 5.62 -1.42 1.88
C ASP A 84 5.99 -2.63 2.76
N ARG A 85 5.26 -2.73 3.88
CA ARG A 85 5.26 -3.86 4.78
C ARG A 85 3.86 -4.05 5.34
N ARG A 86 3.30 -5.24 5.16
CA ARG A 86 1.91 -5.49 5.54
C ARG A 86 1.75 -6.80 6.26
N THR A 87 0.77 -6.82 7.14
CA THR A 87 0.27 -8.01 7.79
C THR A 87 -1.24 -7.91 7.74
N ALA A 88 -1.90 -8.84 7.07
CA ALA A 88 -3.36 -8.90 7.08
C ALA A 88 -3.92 -10.28 6.81
N GLU A 89 -5.07 -10.65 7.35
CA GLU A 89 -5.70 -11.93 6.98
C GLU A 89 -6.04 -11.96 5.49
N ASN A 90 -6.62 -10.87 4.99
CA ASN A 90 -7.06 -10.72 3.62
C ASN A 90 -6.46 -9.46 2.99
N GLU A 91 -5.59 -9.64 2.01
CA GLU A 91 -4.91 -8.55 1.31
C GLU A 91 -5.30 -8.50 -0.17
N ARG A 92 -5.67 -7.31 -0.65
CA ARG A 92 -5.78 -7.02 -2.09
C ARG A 92 -4.97 -5.79 -2.47
N MET A 93 -4.04 -5.96 -3.39
CA MET A 93 -3.25 -4.87 -3.97
C MET A 93 -3.44 -4.80 -5.48
N THR A 94 -3.64 -3.59 -5.98
CA THR A 94 -3.57 -3.28 -7.41
C THR A 94 -2.66 -2.09 -7.64
N ILE A 95 -1.69 -2.24 -8.55
CA ILE A 95 -0.81 -1.17 -8.98
C ILE A 95 -0.84 -1.06 -10.51
N GLY A 96 -1.11 0.12 -11.05
CA GLY A 96 -1.05 0.37 -12.48
C GLY A 96 0.39 0.33 -13.00
N ILE A 97 1.17 1.33 -12.61
CA ILE A 97 2.56 1.51 -13.05
C ILE A 97 3.47 1.71 -11.84
N CYS A 98 4.57 0.97 -11.77
CA CYS A 98 5.58 1.14 -10.73
C CYS A 98 7.01 1.05 -11.27
N THR A 99 7.86 2.06 -11.07
CA THR A 99 9.26 1.94 -11.47
C THR A 99 10.01 0.99 -10.53
N TYR A 100 9.93 1.22 -9.23
CA TYR A 100 10.58 0.39 -8.21
C TYR A 100 9.57 -0.10 -7.18
N PHE A 101 9.22 -1.37 -7.26
CA PHE A 101 8.37 -2.05 -6.31
C PHE A 101 9.19 -2.87 -5.31
N ARG A 102 8.99 -2.62 -4.02
CA ARG A 102 9.55 -3.44 -2.95
C ARG A 102 8.54 -3.69 -1.85
N ASP A 103 8.14 -4.93 -1.67
CA ASP A 103 7.14 -5.27 -0.65
C ASP A 103 7.58 -6.42 0.26
N ARG A 104 6.93 -6.48 1.43
CA ARG A 104 6.99 -7.58 2.37
C ARG A 104 5.64 -7.81 3.00
N ARG A 105 5.11 -9.02 2.86
CA ARG A 105 3.74 -9.30 3.26
C ARG A 105 3.62 -10.60 4.03
N THR A 106 2.62 -10.63 4.89
CA THR A 106 2.15 -11.83 5.56
C THR A 106 0.64 -11.77 5.52
N ALA A 107 0.01 -12.75 4.88
CA ALA A 107 -1.43 -12.82 4.81
C ALA A 107 -1.95 -14.24 4.61
N GLU A 108 -3.10 -14.61 5.17
CA GLU A 108 -3.72 -15.90 4.86
C GLU A 108 -4.12 -15.94 3.37
N ASN A 109 -4.76 -14.85 2.92
CA ASN A 109 -5.29 -14.71 1.57
C ASN A 109 -4.75 -13.45 0.89
N GLU A 110 -3.97 -13.62 -0.17
CA GLU A 110 -3.34 -12.54 -0.89
C GLU A 110 -3.78 -12.48 -2.36
N ARG A 111 -4.15 -11.28 -2.84
CA ARG A 111 -4.30 -10.99 -4.27
C ARG A 111 -3.50 -9.76 -4.66
N MET A 112 -2.55 -9.92 -5.56
CA MET A 112 -1.77 -8.84 -6.14
C MET A 112 -1.97 -8.77 -7.66
N THR A 113 -2.16 -7.56 -8.17
CA THR A 113 -2.11 -7.27 -9.60
C THR A 113 -1.22 -6.07 -9.86
N ILE A 114 -0.28 -6.21 -10.77
CA ILE A 114 0.58 -5.11 -11.24
C ILE A 114 0.52 -5.03 -12.76
N GLY A 115 0.19 -3.86 -13.30
CA GLY A 115 0.18 -3.64 -14.75
C GLY A 115 1.59 -3.65 -15.33
N ILE A 116 2.37 -2.62 -14.99
CA ILE A 116 3.74 -2.42 -15.48
C ILE A 116 4.67 -2.20 -14.30
N CYS A 117 5.78 -2.93 -14.28
CA CYS A 117 6.86 -2.71 -13.33
C CYS A 117 8.25 -2.75 -13.97
N THR A 118 9.14 -1.83 -13.62
CA THR A 118 10.54 -1.93 -14.08
C THR A 118 11.33 -2.84 -13.15
N TYR A 119 11.27 -2.61 -11.85
CA TYR A 119 11.96 -3.41 -10.85
C TYR A 119 10.98 -3.91 -9.79
N PHE A 120 10.74 -5.22 -9.79
CA PHE A 120 9.86 -5.88 -8.84
C PHE A 120 10.66 -6.71 -7.85
N ARG A 121 10.46 -6.44 -6.55
CA ARG A 121 10.98 -7.27 -5.47
C ARG A 121 9.94 -7.51 -4.38
N ASP A 122 9.51 -8.74 -4.23
CA ASP A 122 8.55 -9.12 -3.20
C ASP A 122 9.11 -10.20 -2.27
N ARG A 123 8.56 -10.22 -1.06
CA ARG A 123 8.71 -11.30 -0.10
C ARG A 123 7.36 -11.49 0.59
N ARG A 124 6.76 -12.65 0.44
CA ARG A 124 5.45 -12.90 1.02
C ARG A 124 5.37 -14.24 1.70
N THR A 125 4.53 -14.28 2.73
CA THR A 125 4.05 -15.51 3.34
C THR A 125 2.54 -15.54 3.20
N ALA A 126 2.01 -16.58 2.56
CA ALA A 126 0.57 -16.76 2.45
C ALA A 126 0.14 -18.21 2.23
N GLU A 127 -1.03 -18.57 2.77
CA GLU A 127 -1.66 -19.86 2.51
C GLU A 127 -2.25 -19.89 1.09
N ASN A 128 -2.98 -18.83 0.73
CA ASN A 128 -3.69 -18.70 -0.53
C ASN A 128 -3.26 -17.43 -1.25
N GLU A 129 -2.66 -17.57 -2.42
CA GLU A 129 -2.14 -16.43 -3.16
C GLU A 129 -2.55 -16.42 -4.64
N ARG A 130 -2.79 -15.21 -5.16
CA ARG A 130 -2.88 -14.94 -6.59
C ARG A 130 -2.10 -13.70 -6.94
N MET A 131 -1.13 -13.86 -7.84
CA MET A 131 -0.32 -12.76 -8.37
C MET A 131 -0.42 -12.72 -9.88
N ALA A 132 -0.72 -11.54 -10.42
CA ALA A 132 -0.64 -11.23 -11.84
C ALA A 132 0.26 -10.02 -12.06
N ILE A 133 1.23 -10.14 -12.97
CA ILE A 133 2.06 -9.02 -13.41
C ILE A 133 2.03 -9.00 -14.95
N GLY A 134 1.65 -7.86 -15.53
CA GLY A 134 1.57 -7.70 -16.98
C GLY A 134 2.94 -7.61 -17.61
N ILE A 135 3.65 -6.50 -17.35
CA ILE A 135 5.00 -6.25 -17.88
C ILE A 135 5.96 -6.06 -16.72
N CYS A 136 7.08 -6.80 -16.74
CA CYS A 136 8.13 -6.68 -15.74
C CYS A 136 9.52 -6.77 -16.37
N THR A 137 10.37 -5.77 -16.16
CA THR A 137 11.76 -5.81 -16.68
C THR A 137 12.68 -6.64 -15.78
N TYR A 138 12.58 -6.45 -14.46
CA TYR A 138 13.31 -7.23 -13.47
C TYR A 138 12.35 -7.76 -12.41
N PHE A 139 12.33 -9.08 -12.22
CA PHE A 139 11.44 -9.74 -11.29
C PHE A 139 12.20 -10.58 -10.26
N ARG A 140 11.91 -10.34 -8.98
CA ARG A 140 12.37 -11.18 -7.88
C ARG A 140 11.27 -11.37 -6.85
N ASP A 141 10.89 -12.61 -6.64
CA ASP A 141 9.85 -12.98 -5.68
C ASP A 141 10.37 -14.06 -4.73
N ARG A 142 9.95 -14.01 -3.47
CA ARG A 142 10.25 -15.03 -2.46
C ARG A 142 8.99 -15.33 -1.69
N ARG A 143 8.61 -16.60 -1.70
CA ARG A 143 7.38 -17.08 -1.10
C ARG A 143 7.70 -18.12 -0.03
N SER A 144 6.96 -18.07 1.05
CA SER A 144 6.86 -19.13 2.05
C SER A 144 5.37 -19.42 2.27
N ALA A 145 5.03 -20.68 2.48
CA ALA A 145 3.77 -21.02 3.13
C ALA A 145 4.04 -21.08 4.63
N ASP A 146 3.11 -20.63 5.46
CA ASP A 146 3.13 -21.03 6.87
C ASP A 146 2.76 -22.53 6.89
N GLU A 147 3.65 -23.37 7.45
CA GLU A 147 3.47 -24.82 7.62
C GLU A 147 2.55 -25.14 8.81
#